data_AF-A0A7V5CJP6-F1
#
_entry.id   AF-A0A7V5CJP6-F1
#
_cell.length_a   1.000
_cell.length_b   1.000
_cell.length_c   1.000
_cell.angle_alpha   90.00
_cell.angle_beta   90.00
_cell.angle_gamma   90.00
#
_symmetry.space_group_name_H-M   'P 1'
#
loop_
_entity.id
_entity.type
_entity.pdbx_description
1 polymer ?
#
loop_
_entity_poly.entity_id
_entity_poly.type
_entity_poly.pdbx_seq_one_letter_code
_entity_poly.pdbx_strand_id
1 'polypeptide(L)' 'MNRGGFSWNRLLGISAAKSRISRKIGVPLTRSGRQRKLGAAAGCATMIITAAVTILAISLLALRY' A
#
# COMPACT_ATOMS: atom_id res chain seq x y z
N MET A 1 5.35 9.09 -10.65
CA MET A 1 5.91 10.42 -10.38
C MET A 1 5.14 11.12 -9.27
N ASN A 2 5.77 11.45 -8.14
CA ASN A 2 5.20 12.41 -7.18
C ASN A 2 5.46 13.82 -7.75
N ARG A 3 4.41 14.51 -8.20
CA ARG A 3 4.50 15.96 -8.45
C ARG A 3 4.63 16.61 -7.06
N GLY A 4 5.84 17.05 -6.71
CA GLY A 4 6.16 17.67 -5.41
C GLY A 4 5.45 19.00 -5.21
N GLY A 5 4.13 18.98 -5.07
CA GLY A 5 3.32 20.14 -4.77
C GLY A 5 3.62 20.66 -3.37
N PHE A 6 3.74 21.98 -3.24
CA PHE A 6 3.91 22.66 -1.97
C PHE A 6 2.75 22.30 -1.04
N SER A 7 3.06 21.86 0.17
CA SER A 7 2.08 21.50 1.19
C SER A 7 2.40 22.26 2.47
N TRP A 8 1.43 23.02 2.95
CA TRP A 8 1.49 23.70 4.24
C TRP A 8 1.81 22.74 5.39
N ASN A 9 1.35 21.49 5.30
CA ASN A 9 1.62 20.45 6.30
C ASN A 9 3.09 19.96 6.29
N ARG A 10 3.83 20.25 5.22
CA ARG A 10 5.28 20.00 5.13
C ARG A 10 6.08 21.21 5.63
N LEU A 11 5.61 22.43 5.33
CA LEU A 11 6.21 23.68 5.80
C LEU A 11 6.07 23.84 7.32
N LEU A 12 4.89 23.55 7.88
CA LEU A 12 4.61 23.56 9.32
C LEU A 12 5.29 22.40 10.09
N GLY A 13 6.08 21.55 9.42
CA GLY A 13 6.86 20.49 10.07
C GLY A 13 6.07 19.28 10.57
N ILE A 14 4.74 19.26 10.45
CA ILE A 14 3.87 18.15 10.90
C ILE A 14 4.29 16.82 10.28
N SER A 15 4.69 16.83 9.00
CA SER A 15 5.20 15.64 8.32
C SER A 15 6.55 15.15 8.89
N ALA A 16 7.44 16.07 9.27
CA ALA A 16 8.73 15.75 9.85
C ALA A 16 8.58 15.22 11.28
N ALA A 17 7.67 15.78 12.08
CA ALA A 17 7.35 15.31 13.42
C ALA A 17 6.86 13.85 13.42
N LYS A 18 5.89 13.51 12.55
CA LYS A 18 5.40 12.12 12.39
C LYS A 18 6.52 11.16 12.01
N SER A 19 7.45 11.59 11.14
CA SER A 19 8.61 10.79 10.75
C SER A 19 9.61 10.57 11.89
N ARG A 20 9.87 11.59 12.72
CA ARG A 20 10.74 11.46 13.91
C ARG A 20 10.15 10.50 14.94
N ILE A 21 8.85 10.65 15.25
CA ILE A 21 8.17 9.76 16.19
C ILE A 21 8.16 8.32 15.64
N SER A 22 7.82 8.14 14.37
CA SER A 22 7.80 6.83 13.71
C SER A 22 9.16 6.11 13.76
N ARG A 23 10.28 6.84 13.61
CA ARG A 23 11.63 6.29 13.76
C ARG A 23 11.97 5.91 15.20
N LYS A 24 11.46 6.66 16.18
CA LYS A 24 11.68 6.38 17.61
C LYS A 24 10.89 5.15 18.10
N ILE A 25 9.67 4.96 17.61
CA ILE A 25 8.78 3.85 18.01
C ILE A 25 8.89 2.61 17.10
N GLY A 26 9.54 2.72 15.94
CA GLY A 26 9.67 1.63 14.95
C GLY A 26 8.38 1.28 14.18
N VAL A 27 7.27 1.96 14.47
CA VAL A 27 5.96 1.73 13.85
C VAL A 27 5.63 2.85 12.85
N PRO A 28 5.25 2.53 11.60
CA PRO A 28 4.82 3.53 10.63
C PRO A 28 3.49 4.16 11.02
N LEU A 29 3.54 5.43 11.41
CA LEU A 29 2.35 6.21 11.78
C LEU A 29 1.55 6.68 10.56
N THR A 30 2.18 6.74 9.39
CA THR A 30 1.53 7.19 8.14
C THR A 30 0.81 6.04 7.44
N ARG A 31 -0.33 6.35 6.81
CA ARG A 31 -1.08 5.39 5.98
C ARG A 31 -0.19 4.79 4.89
N SER A 32 0.60 5.64 4.22
CA SER A 32 1.54 5.21 3.17
C SER A 32 2.67 4.32 3.71
N GLY A 33 3.18 4.60 4.91
CA GLY A 33 4.18 3.75 5.57
C GLY A 33 3.63 2.36 5.91
N ARG A 34 2.38 2.29 6.43
CA ARG A 34 1.70 1.01 6.66
C ARG A 34 1.46 0.25 5.37
N GLN A 35 0.97 0.92 4.32
CA GLN A 35 0.75 0.29 3.02
C GLN A 35 2.04 -0.24 2.39
N ARG A 36 3.19 0.40 2.59
CA ARG A 36 4.48 -0.14 2.15
C ARG A 36 4.91 -1.35 2.97
N LYS A 37 4.73 -1.34 4.29
CA LYS A 37 5.10 -2.47 5.16
C LYS A 37 4.21 -3.69 4.90
N LEU A 38 2.90 -3.46 4.79
CA LEU A 38 1.92 -4.50 4.46
C LEU A 38 2.02 -4.92 3.00
N GLY A 39 2.27 -4.00 2.06
CA GLY A 39 2.48 -4.33 0.66
C GLY A 39 3.76 -5.14 0.42
N ALA A 40 4.84 -4.85 1.15
CA ALA A 40 6.05 -5.67 1.12
C ALA A 40 5.80 -7.09 1.67
N ALA A 41 4.93 -7.24 2.68
CA ALA A 41 4.57 -8.54 3.24
C ALA A 41 3.53 -9.30 2.37
N ALA A 42 2.61 -8.59 1.72
CA ALA A 42 1.46 -9.16 1.02
C ALA A 42 1.63 -9.23 -0.52
N GLY A 43 2.71 -8.67 -1.07
CA GLY A 43 2.89 -8.50 -2.52
C GLY A 43 2.76 -9.79 -3.32
N CYS A 44 3.40 -10.88 -2.86
CA CYS A 44 3.31 -12.19 -3.53
C CYS A 44 1.90 -12.79 -3.44
N ALA A 45 1.26 -12.73 -2.26
CA ALA A 45 -0.08 -13.28 -2.07
C ALA A 45 -1.13 -12.55 -2.91
N THR A 46 -1.00 -11.22 -3.07
CA THR A 46 -1.95 -10.45 -3.87
C THR A 46 -1.96 -10.86 -5.34
N MET A 47 -0.80 -11.15 -5.94
CA MET A 47 -0.74 -11.59 -7.34
C MET A 47 -1.31 -12.99 -7.53
N ILE A 48 -1.04 -13.91 -6.60
CA ILE A 48 -1.54 -15.28 -6.64
C ILE A 48 -3.06 -15.30 -6.52
N ILE A 49 -3.62 -14.54 -5.56
CA ILE A 49 -5.06 -14.48 -5.33
C ILE A 49 -5.78 -13.89 -6.54
N THR A 50 -5.29 -12.78 -7.11
CA THR A 50 -5.93 -12.20 -8.31
C THR A 50 -5.86 -13.14 -9.50
N ALA A 51 -4.72 -13.80 -9.74
CA ALA A 51 -4.59 -14.75 -10.83
C ALA A 51 -5.53 -15.96 -10.66
N ALA A 52 -5.61 -16.52 -9.46
CA ALA A 52 -6.50 -17.64 -9.15
C ALA A 52 -7.98 -17.29 -9.35
N VAL A 53 -8.40 -16.10 -8.89
CA VAL A 53 -9.78 -15.63 -9.08
C VAL A 53 -10.11 -15.43 -10.56
N THR A 54 -9.20 -14.88 -11.35
CA THR A 54 -9.43 -14.69 -12.80
C THR A 54 -9.50 -16.02 -13.55
N ILE A 55 -8.64 -16.99 -13.21
CA ILE A 55 -8.66 -18.32 -13.82
C ILE A 55 -9.97 -19.03 -13.49
N LEU A 56 -10.37 -19.03 -12.21
CA LEU A 56 -11.63 -19.62 -11.76
C LEU A 56 -12.84 -19.00 -12.47
N ALA A 57 -12.89 -17.67 -12.60
CA ALA A 57 -13.98 -16.98 -13.28
C ALA A 57 -14.09 -17.39 -14.76
N ILE A 58 -12.96 -17.52 -15.47
CA ILE A 58 -12.94 -17.99 -16.87
C ILE A 58 -13.40 -19.45 -16.95
N SER A 59 -12.91 -20.32 -16.06
CA SER A 59 -13.33 -21.73 -16.04
C SER A 59 -14.83 -21.88 -15.79
N LEU A 60 -15.40 -21.10 -14.86
CA LEU A 60 -16.83 -21.10 -14.58
C LEU A 60 -17.67 -20.55 -15.75
N LEU A 61 -17.16 -19.55 -16.47
CA LEU A 61 -17.81 -19.02 -17.66
C LEU A 61 -17.78 -20.04 -18.81
N ALA A 62 -16.68 -20.77 -18.97
CA ALA A 62 -16.51 -21.82 -19.97
C ALA A 62 -17.37 -23.06 -19.68
N LEU A 63 -17.61 -23.39 -18.40
CA LEU A 63 -18.53 -24.46 -17.98
C LEU A 63 -20.01 -24.09 -18.15
N ARG A 64 -20.31 -22.80 -18.33
CA ARG A 64 -21.68 -22.27 -18.50
C ARG A 64 -22.07 -22.13 -19.98
N TYR A 65 -21.09 -22.12 -20.89
CA TYR A 65 -21.28 -22.11 -22.34
C TYR A 65 -21.35 -23.54 -22.89
#